data_AF-A0A2W5QHV7-F1
#
_entry.id   AF-A0A2W5QHV7-F1
#
_cell.length_a   1.000
_cell.length_b   1.000
_cell.length_c   1.000
_cell.angle_alpha   90.00
_cell.angle_beta   90.00
_cell.angle_gamma   90.00
#
_symmetry.space_group_name_H-M   'P 1'
#
loop_
_entity.id
_entity.type
_entity.pdbx_description
1 polymer ?
#
loop_
_entity_poly.entity_id
_entity_poly.type
_entity_poly.pdbx_seq_one_letter_code
_entity_poly.pdbx_strand_id
1 'polypeptide(L)'
;MPIRWGDMDAMGHLNNGTYFRYMETARIDWMHSIGFQPDPGGEGMVIVNAFCNFYRQIEYPGDVLLKMYVSDPGRTTFESWATMARRDAPDVVCAAGGATTIWVDFPKQKARDLPAWLREIVSVPSA
;
A
#
# COMPACT_ATOMS: atom_id res chain seq x y z
N MET A 1 9.99 -1.63 8.45
CA MET A 1 10.75 -1.19 7.27
C MET A 1 11.81 -0.23 7.75
N PRO A 2 13.11 -0.51 7.56
CA PRO A 2 14.16 0.38 8.01
C PRO A 2 14.13 1.69 7.22
N ILE A 3 14.23 2.82 7.92
CA ILE A 3 14.33 4.14 7.31
C ILE A 3 15.76 4.30 6.79
N ARG A 4 15.94 4.69 5.53
CA ARG A 4 17.27 5.04 5.00
C ARG A 4 17.53 6.51 5.26
N TRP A 5 18.78 6.89 5.53
CA TRP A 5 19.11 8.31 5.70
C TRP A 5 18.67 9.16 4.49
N GLY A 6 18.85 8.63 3.28
CA GLY A 6 18.42 9.28 2.03
C GLY A 6 16.91 9.27 1.76
N ASP A 7 16.10 8.68 2.64
CA ASP A 7 14.64 8.78 2.57
C ASP A 7 14.13 10.10 3.16
N MET A 8 14.95 10.79 3.96
CA MET A 8 14.68 12.13 4.48
C MET A 8 14.99 13.20 3.43
N ASP A 9 14.32 14.34 3.54
CA ASP A 9 14.67 15.53 2.77
C ASP A 9 15.46 16.55 3.60
N ALA A 10 15.74 17.72 3.00
CA ALA A 10 16.52 18.78 3.62
C ALA A 10 15.91 19.33 4.92
N MET A 11 14.63 19.07 5.19
CA MET A 11 13.94 19.49 6.42
C MET A 11 14.15 18.51 7.59
N GLY A 12 14.91 17.43 7.39
CA GLY A 12 15.34 16.53 8.48
C GLY A 12 14.30 15.49 8.89
N HIS A 13 13.27 15.28 8.08
CA HIS A 13 12.27 14.25 8.27
C HIS A 13 12.04 13.48 6.96
N LEU A 14 11.34 12.34 7.06
CA LEU A 14 10.97 11.51 5.93
C LEU A 14 10.28 12.36 4.87
N ASN A 15 10.76 12.27 3.62
CA ASN A 15 10.15 12.99 2.51
C ASN A 15 8.71 12.50 2.28
N ASN A 16 7.79 13.41 2.00
CA ASN A 16 6.37 13.08 1.82
C ASN A 16 6.14 12.04 0.71
N GLY A 17 6.95 12.06 -0.36
CA GLY A 17 6.90 11.07 -1.44
C GLY A 17 7.29 9.66 -0.97
N THR A 18 8.16 9.55 0.04
CA THR A 18 8.65 8.26 0.55
C THR A 18 7.56 7.45 1.25
N TYR A 19 6.57 8.09 1.89
CA TYR A 19 5.43 7.39 2.48
C TYR A 19 4.67 6.57 1.43
N PHE A 20 4.51 7.10 0.20
CA PHE A 20 3.89 6.35 -0.89
C PHE A 20 4.75 5.17 -1.35
N ARG A 21 6.08 5.31 -1.35
CA ARG A 21 6.99 4.20 -1.65
C ARG A 21 6.91 3.10 -0.59
N TYR A 22 6.72 3.45 0.67
CA TYR A 22 6.51 2.47 1.74
C TYR A 22 5.18 1.74 1.59
N MET A 23 4.09 2.44 1.24
CA MET A 23 2.81 1.79 0.90
C MET A 23 2.91 0.88 -0.34
N GLU A 24 3.66 1.30 -1.35
CA GLU A 24 3.95 0.48 -2.54
C GLU A 24 4.70 -0.79 -2.17
N THR A 25 5.77 -0.68 -1.38
CA THR A 25 6.53 -1.84 -0.90
C THR A 25 5.63 -2.79 -0.12
N ALA A 26 4.80 -2.29 0.79
CA ALA A 26 3.87 -3.12 1.55
C ALA A 26 2.84 -3.85 0.67
N ARG A 27 2.34 -3.20 -0.40
CA ARG A 27 1.46 -3.85 -1.37
C ARG A 27 2.16 -4.95 -2.14
N ILE A 28 3.38 -4.71 -2.62
CA ILE A 28 4.18 -5.71 -3.35
C ILE A 28 4.52 -6.90 -2.43
N ASP A 29 4.94 -6.65 -1.20
CA ASP A 29 5.21 -7.70 -0.20
C ASP A 29 3.95 -8.53 0.08
N TRP A 30 2.79 -7.89 0.23
CA TRP A 30 1.52 -8.57 0.39
C TRP A 30 1.15 -9.42 -0.84
N MET A 31 1.26 -8.88 -2.05
CA MET A 31 1.05 -9.62 -3.30
C MET A 31 1.91 -10.88 -3.36
N HIS A 32 3.21 -10.76 -3.07
CA HIS A 32 4.12 -11.90 -3.04
C HIS A 32 3.69 -12.94 -1.99
N SER A 33 3.27 -12.49 -0.80
CA SER A 33 2.83 -13.39 0.29
C SER A 33 1.57 -14.19 -0.04
N ILE A 34 0.71 -13.68 -0.93
CA ILE A 34 -0.48 -14.39 -1.43
C ILE A 34 -0.20 -15.17 -2.72
N GLY A 35 1.07 -15.31 -3.12
CA GLY A 35 1.48 -16.06 -4.31
C GLY A 35 1.24 -15.32 -5.63
N PHE A 36 0.94 -14.02 -5.60
CA PHE A 36 0.80 -13.20 -6.80
C PHE A 36 2.11 -12.48 -7.12
N GLN A 37 2.60 -12.64 -8.35
CA GLN A 37 3.78 -11.95 -8.87
C GLN A 37 3.31 -10.97 -9.95
N PRO A 38 3.47 -9.64 -9.77
CA PRO A 38 3.12 -8.67 -10.78
C PRO A 38 3.90 -8.90 -12.08
N ASP A 39 3.18 -9.07 -13.19
CA ASP A 39 3.75 -9.26 -14.53
C ASP A 39 3.18 -8.20 -15.49
N PRO A 40 4.00 -7.29 -16.03
CA PRO A 40 3.58 -6.31 -17.04
C PRO A 40 3.00 -6.94 -18.32
N GLY A 41 3.31 -8.21 -18.61
CA GLY A 41 2.76 -8.95 -19.75
C GLY A 41 1.40 -9.60 -19.49
N GLY A 42 0.94 -9.62 -18.24
CA GLY A 42 -0.28 -10.31 -17.82
C GLY A 42 -1.39 -9.36 -17.36
N GLU A 43 -2.00 -9.74 -16.23
CA GLU A 43 -2.99 -8.91 -15.54
C GLU A 43 -2.46 -8.54 -14.16
N GLY A 44 -2.90 -7.40 -13.63
CA GLY A 44 -2.47 -6.99 -12.31
C GLY A 44 -3.17 -5.77 -11.77
N MET A 45 -2.70 -5.37 -10.60
CA MET A 45 -3.20 -4.23 -9.86
C MET A 45 -2.59 -2.93 -10.39
N VAL A 46 -3.43 -1.93 -10.62
CA VAL A 46 -3.04 -0.55 -10.92
C VAL A 46 -3.62 0.37 -9.87
N ILE A 47 -2.83 1.37 -9.44
CA ILE A 47 -3.28 2.42 -8.54
C ILE A 47 -3.91 3.55 -9.35
N VAL A 48 -5.21 3.81 -9.14
CA VAL A 48 -5.94 4.90 -9.83
C VAL A 48 -6.18 6.12 -8.94
N ASN A 49 -6.00 5.97 -7.63
CA ASN A 49 -5.98 7.06 -6.67
C ASN A 49 -5.01 6.70 -5.53
N ALA A 50 -4.30 7.69 -5.00
CA ALA A 50 -3.51 7.54 -3.79
C ALA A 50 -3.62 8.79 -2.92
N PHE A 51 -3.64 8.60 -1.60
CA PHE A 51 -3.63 9.69 -0.64
C PHE A 51 -2.75 9.35 0.58
N CYS A 52 -2.31 10.38 1.29
CA CYS A 52 -1.61 10.24 2.56
C CYS A 52 -1.86 11.49 3.42
N ASN A 53 -2.32 11.26 4.64
CA ASN A 53 -2.42 12.26 5.69
C ASN A 53 -1.20 12.15 6.61
N PHE A 54 -0.56 13.28 6.87
CA PHE A 54 0.65 13.37 7.69
C PHE A 54 0.30 14.03 9.03
N TYR A 55 0.36 13.26 10.12
CA TYR A 55 0.00 13.73 11.47
C TYR A 55 1.23 14.06 12.30
N ARG A 56 2.32 13.32 12.12
CA ARG A 56 3.59 13.50 12.83
C ARG A 56 4.77 13.11 11.94
N GLN A 57 5.88 13.83 12.09
CA GLN A 57 7.12 13.54 11.39
C GLN A 57 7.71 12.19 11.82
N ILE A 58 8.45 11.58 10.90
CA ILE A 58 9.24 10.36 11.11
C ILE A 58 10.67 10.69 10.69
N GLU A 59 11.65 10.37 11.52
CA GLU A 59 13.06 10.68 11.28
C GLU A 59 13.96 9.44 11.36
N TYR A 60 15.05 9.45 10.60
CA TYR A 60 16.16 8.52 10.77
C TYR A 60 16.98 8.86 12.03
N PRO A 61 17.55 7.86 12.74
CA PRO A 61 17.41 6.43 12.53
C PRO A 61 16.12 5.85 13.10
N GLY A 62 15.66 4.75 12.50
CA GLY A 62 14.53 3.99 13.01
C GLY A 62 13.88 3.07 11.97
N ASP A 63 12.79 2.45 12.37
CA ASP A 63 11.95 1.59 11.54
C ASP A 63 10.53 2.13 11.51
N VAL A 64 9.92 2.11 10.32
CA VAL A 64 8.47 2.29 10.17
C VAL A 64 7.76 0.96 10.37
N LEU A 65 6.77 0.95 11.25
CA LEU A 65 5.73 -0.06 11.33
C LEU A 65 4.55 0.37 10.44
N LEU A 66 4.37 -0.34 9.33
CA LEU A 66 3.25 -0.13 8.41
C LEU A 66 2.27 -1.29 8.58
N LYS A 67 1.00 -0.97 8.83
CA LYS A 67 -0.12 -1.92 8.83
C LYS A 67 -0.99 -1.61 7.62
N MET A 68 -1.27 -2.60 6.79
CA MET A 68 -2.10 -2.47 5.60
C MET A 68 -3.43 -3.19 5.80
N TYR A 69 -4.49 -2.61 5.26
CA TYR A 69 -5.87 -3.07 5.32
C TYR A 69 -6.46 -3.00 3.91
N VAL A 70 -7.52 -3.77 3.66
CA VAL A 70 -8.23 -3.78 2.37
C VAL A 70 -9.75 -3.66 2.59
N SER A 71 -10.47 -3.17 1.59
CA SER A 71 -11.92 -3.12 1.57
C SER A 71 -12.52 -4.36 0.95
N ASP A 72 -13.83 -4.55 1.20
CA ASP A 72 -14.63 -5.40 0.35
C ASP A 72 -14.49 -5.01 -1.13
N PRO A 73 -14.38 -5.99 -2.03
CA PRO A 73 -14.14 -5.73 -3.43
C PRO A 73 -15.41 -5.29 -4.16
N GLY A 74 -15.28 -4.25 -4.98
CA GLY A 74 -16.19 -3.94 -6.08
C GLY A 74 -16.08 -4.97 -7.22
N ARG A 75 -16.57 -4.65 -8.42
CA ARG A 75 -16.45 -5.56 -9.57
C ARG A 75 -14.99 -5.72 -10.02
N THR A 76 -14.31 -4.59 -10.21
CA THR A 76 -12.94 -4.51 -10.75
C THR A 76 -11.97 -3.84 -9.77
N THR A 77 -12.44 -3.37 -8.61
CA THR A 77 -11.68 -2.51 -7.69
C THR A 77 -11.76 -2.98 -6.24
N PHE A 78 -10.78 -2.59 -5.45
CA PHE A 78 -10.85 -2.60 -3.98
C PHE A 78 -9.97 -1.46 -3.45
N GLU A 79 -10.24 -1.00 -2.24
CA GLU A 79 -9.41 0.00 -1.58
C GLU A 79 -8.34 -0.68 -0.73
N SER A 80 -7.15 -0.08 -0.71
CA SER A 80 -6.10 -0.40 0.27
C SER A 80 -5.90 0.79 1.19
N TRP A 81 -5.77 0.53 2.49
CA TRP A 81 -5.45 1.55 3.49
C TRP A 81 -4.20 1.16 4.24
N ALA A 82 -3.47 2.14 4.77
CA ALA A 82 -2.31 1.89 5.59
C ALA A 82 -2.20 2.91 6.72
N THR A 83 -1.80 2.44 7.89
CA THR A 83 -1.32 3.29 8.99
C THR A 83 0.17 3.09 9.17
N MET A 84 0.89 4.18 9.43
CA MET A 84 2.32 4.17 9.70
C MET A 84 2.62 4.76 11.06
N ALA A 85 3.44 4.06 11.83
CA ALA A 85 3.97 4.50 13.11
C ALA A 85 5.49 4.23 13.15
N ARG A 86 6.20 4.87 14.07
CA ARG A 86 7.56 4.41 14.39
C ARG A 86 7.47 3.09 15.15
N ARG A 87 8.38 2.15 14.87
CA ARG A 87 8.39 0.83 15.52
C ARG A 87 8.65 0.91 17.03
N ASP A 88 9.36 1.93 17.48
CA ASP A 88 9.61 2.23 18.91
C ASP A 88 8.41 2.91 19.60
N ALA A 89 7.39 3.33 18.85
CA ALA A 89 6.16 3.93 19.35
C ALA A 89 4.94 3.49 18.51
N PRO A 90 4.59 2.18 18.51
CA PRO A 90 3.65 1.59 17.55
C PRO A 90 2.20 2.08 17.69
N ASP A 91 1.84 2.65 18.85
CA ASP A 91 0.50 3.18 19.14
C ASP A 91 0.32 4.64 18.72
N VAL A 92 1.40 5.30 18.27
CA VAL A 92 1.38 6.68 17.78
C VAL A 92 1.35 6.67 16.25
N VAL A 93 0.16 6.84 15.68
CA VAL A 93 0.01 6.93 14.21
C VAL A 93 0.62 8.26 13.72
N CYS A 94 1.70 8.15 12.95
CA CYS A 94 2.38 9.29 12.33
C CYS A 94 1.76 9.68 10.99
N ALA A 95 1.28 8.71 10.22
CA ALA A 95 0.61 8.93 8.96
C ALA A 95 -0.45 7.86 8.67
N ALA A 96 -1.47 8.23 7.91
CA ALA A 96 -2.44 7.29 7.37
C ALA A 96 -2.67 7.59 5.89
N GLY A 97 -2.57 6.58 5.06
CA GLY A 97 -2.74 6.70 3.62
C GLY A 97 -3.57 5.57 3.05
N GLY A 98 -3.73 5.60 1.75
CA GLY A 98 -4.45 4.57 1.04
C GLY A 98 -4.39 4.76 -0.46
N ALA A 99 -5.00 3.81 -1.16
CA ALA A 99 -5.09 3.82 -2.60
C ALA A 99 -6.27 2.99 -3.10
N THR A 100 -6.94 3.51 -4.13
CA THR A 100 -7.89 2.74 -4.93
C THR A 100 -7.13 1.90 -5.92
N THR A 101 -7.32 0.58 -5.84
CA THR A 101 -6.69 -0.41 -6.70
C THR A 101 -7.71 -0.95 -7.70
N ILE A 102 -7.32 -1.04 -8.97
CA ILE A 102 -8.11 -1.63 -10.05
C ILE A 102 -7.36 -2.80 -10.68
N TRP A 103 -8.08 -3.85 -11.06
CA TRP A 103 -7.54 -4.98 -11.81
C TRP A 103 -7.57 -4.72 -13.32
N VAL A 104 -6.44 -4.86 -13.98
CA VAL A 104 -6.23 -4.48 -15.39
C VAL A 104 -5.59 -5.61 -16.17
N ASP A 105 -6.11 -5.87 -17.37
CA ASP A 105 -5.41 -6.60 -18.43
C ASP A 105 -4.45 -5.62 -19.11
N PHE A 106 -3.15 -5.76 -18.85
CA PHE A 106 -2.14 -4.80 -19.33
C PHE A 106 -2.03 -4.80 -20.86
N PRO A 107 -1.98 -5.94 -21.57
CA PRO A 107 -1.98 -5.95 -23.03
C PRO A 107 -3.18 -5.21 -23.64
N LYS A 108 -4.37 -5.34 -23.06
CA LYS A 108 -5.58 -4.68 -23.56
C LYS A 108 -5.78 -3.27 -23.01
N GLN A 109 -5.00 -2.84 -22.02
CA GLN A 109 -5.16 -1.58 -21.29
C GLN A 109 -6.60 -1.37 -20.80
N LYS A 110 -7.22 -2.43 -20.27
CA LYS A 110 -8.63 -2.43 -19.87
C LYS A 110 -8.83 -3.03 -18.49
N ALA A 111 -9.73 -2.42 -17.72
CA ALA A 111 -10.20 -2.98 -16.47
C ALA A 111 -10.86 -4.35 -16.71
N ARG A 112 -10.58 -5.30 -15.83
CA ARG A 112 -11.18 -6.63 -15.78
C ARG A 112 -11.76 -6.89 -14.40
N ASP A 113 -12.69 -7.83 -14.34
CA ASP A 113 -13.24 -8.30 -13.08
C ASP A 113 -12.11 -8.88 -12.23
N LEU A 114 -12.18 -8.66 -10.92
CA LEU A 114 -11.20 -9.22 -9.99
C LEU A 114 -11.21 -10.76 -10.10
N PRO A 115 -10.04 -11.41 -10.20
CA PRO A 115 -9.96 -12.86 -10.13
C PRO A 115 -10.62 -13.39 -8.86
N ALA A 116 -11.29 -14.54 -8.95
CA ALA A 116 -12.05 -15.12 -7.83
C ALA A 116 -11.19 -15.29 -6.57
N TRP A 117 -9.95 -15.78 -6.73
CA TRP A 117 -9.00 -15.96 -5.64
C TRP A 117 -8.65 -14.62 -4.94
N LEU A 118 -8.49 -13.55 -5.70
CA LEU A 118 -8.16 -12.24 -5.14
C LEU A 118 -9.37 -11.64 -4.44
N ARG A 119 -10.55 -11.78 -5.06
CA ARG A 119 -11.83 -11.35 -4.50
C ARG A 119 -12.05 -11.98 -3.13
N GLU A 120 -11.80 -13.27 -2.99
CA GLU A 120 -11.91 -14.00 -1.72
C GLU A 120 -10.93 -13.46 -0.67
N ILE A 121 -9.67 -13.23 -1.03
CA ILE A 121 -8.65 -12.72 -0.11
C ILE A 121 -8.97 -11.32 0.42
N VAL A 122 -9.50 -10.43 -0.41
CA VAL A 122 -9.78 -9.04 -0.01
C VAL A 122 -11.18 -8.84 0.56
N SER A 123 -12.04 -9.86 0.53
CA SER A 123 -13.34 -9.80 1.18
C SER A 123 -13.17 -9.93 2.69
N VAL A 124 -13.74 -8.99 3.45
CA VAL A 124 -13.73 -9.10 4.91
C VAL A 124 -14.75 -10.19 5.29
N PRO A 125 -14.40 -11.16 6.15
CA PRO A 125 -15.37 -12.12 6.64
C PRO A 125 -16.55 -11.37 7.25
N SER A 126 -17.77 -11.63 6.76
CA SER A 126 -18.97 -11.10 7.38
C SER A 126 -19.01 -11.58 8.84
N ALA A 127 -19.08 -10.64 9.77
CA ALA A 127 -19.22 -10.93 11.20
C ALA A 127 -20.51 -11.69 11.51
#